data_AF-A0A497FTL9-F1
#
_entry.id   AF-A0A497FTL9-F1
#
_cell.length_a   1.000
_cell.length_b   1.000
_cell.length_c   1.000
_cell.angle_alpha   90.00
_cell.angle_beta   90.00
_cell.angle_gamma   90.00
#
_symmetry.space_group_name_H-M   'P 1'
#
loop_
_entity.id
_entity.type
_entity.pdbx_description
1 polymer ?
#
loop_
_entity_poly.entity_id
_entity_poly.type
_entity_poly.pdbx_seq_one_letter_code
_entity_poly.pdbx_strand_id
1 'polypeptide(L)'
;MNMNRRGQFFLLAALLLSFLLLLSLAAYRMYSPEPKVYIKRDWIQQAQLVQLARVWVKSDFCILCIRQTSLLLKQLNQTYRLNIPTLTNSTFRDRVLLNTTGYANYTVVFYYSRGSVRVMVYWSYTFQGFYEKKISPTESVVYKNYTLTYYHVYVGGWGSVTVYPSLKDPLEKADLRYLGGGEWIVGFPSNMTSYTLFDQFEIPVRIGG
;
A
#
# COMPACT_ATOMS: atom_id res chain seq x y z
N MET A 1 -44.04 29.39 55.22
CA MET A 1 -43.72 30.26 54.07
C MET A 1 -44.54 29.79 52.88
N ASN A 2 -45.68 30.45 52.61
CA ASN A 2 -46.50 30.12 51.43
C ASN A 2 -45.86 30.73 50.19
N MET A 3 -45.40 29.89 49.28
CA MET A 3 -44.74 30.33 48.06
C MET A 3 -45.78 30.96 47.14
N ASN A 4 -45.57 32.22 46.77
CA ASN A 4 -46.50 33.00 45.96
C ASN A 4 -46.71 32.29 44.59
N ARG A 5 -47.94 32.28 44.03
CA ARG A 5 -48.30 31.50 42.81
C ARG A 5 -47.28 31.66 41.68
N ARG A 6 -46.76 32.88 41.48
CA ARG A 6 -45.71 33.18 40.47
C ARG A 6 -44.40 32.44 40.73
N GLY A 7 -43.97 32.32 41.99
CA GLY A 7 -42.78 31.56 42.39
C GLY A 7 -42.93 30.05 42.16
N GLN A 8 -44.14 29.51 42.33
CA GLN A 8 -44.43 28.11 41.98
C GLN A 8 -44.32 27.87 40.46
N PHE A 9 -44.81 28.80 39.64
CA PHE A 9 -44.64 28.73 38.18
C PHE A 9 -43.18 28.83 37.74
N PHE A 10 -42.38 29.71 38.36
CA PHE A 10 -40.95 29.81 38.04
C PHE A 10 -40.19 28.53 38.42
N LEU A 11 -40.50 27.95 39.57
CA LEU A 11 -39.85 26.71 40.02
C LEU A 11 -40.23 25.52 39.14
N LEU A 12 -41.50 25.43 38.72
CA LEU A 12 -41.96 24.43 37.76
C LEU A 12 -41.28 24.61 36.39
N ALA A 13 -41.17 25.85 35.90
CA ALA A 13 -40.50 26.14 34.63
C ALA A 13 -39.00 25.78 34.68
N ALA A 14 -38.32 26.07 35.79
CA ALA A 14 -36.92 25.69 36.00
C ALA A 14 -36.72 24.17 36.04
N LEU A 15 -37.63 23.44 36.70
CA LEU A 15 -37.63 21.97 36.70
C LEU A 15 -37.91 21.38 35.31
N LEU A 16 -38.85 21.98 34.57
CA LEU A 16 -39.17 21.54 33.22
C LEU A 16 -37.98 21.77 32.28
N LEU A 17 -37.33 22.92 32.39
CA LEU A 17 -36.15 23.27 31.61
C LEU A 17 -34.96 22.35 31.92
N SER A 18 -34.71 22.05 33.20
CA SER A 18 -33.63 21.14 33.59
C SER A 18 -33.88 19.72 33.08
N PHE A 19 -35.14 19.27 33.11
CA PHE A 19 -35.53 17.97 32.56
C PHE A 19 -35.34 17.91 31.03
N LEU A 20 -35.72 18.97 30.31
CA LEU A 20 -35.52 19.07 28.87
C LEU A 20 -34.04 19.11 28.48
N LEU A 21 -33.19 19.78 29.27
CA LEU A 21 -31.74 19.82 29.06
C LEU A 21 -31.09 18.45 29.31
N LEU A 22 -31.56 17.70 30.31
CA LEU A 22 -31.08 16.33 30.55
C LEU A 22 -31.50 15.40 29.42
N LEU A 23 -32.73 15.52 28.92
CA LEU A 23 -33.21 14.75 27.77
C LEU A 23 -32.44 15.08 26.48
N SER A 24 -32.15 16.36 26.23
CA SER A 24 -31.38 16.75 25.04
C SER A 24 -29.92 16.26 25.12
N LEU A 25 -29.30 16.29 26.30
CA LEU A 25 -27.96 15.74 26.51
C LEU A 25 -27.94 14.21 26.36
N ALA A 26 -28.96 13.52 26.86
CA ALA A 26 -29.10 12.07 26.70
C ALA A 26 -29.31 11.69 25.22
N ALA A 27 -30.18 12.40 24.52
CA ALA A 27 -30.39 12.23 23.08
C ALA A 27 -29.11 12.53 22.30
N TYR A 28 -28.40 13.62 22.62
CA TYR A 28 -27.13 13.95 21.98
C TYR A 28 -26.09 12.84 22.19
N ARG A 29 -25.97 12.27 23.40
CA ARG A 29 -25.06 11.13 23.66
C ARG A 29 -25.48 9.83 22.98
N MET A 30 -26.79 9.61 22.81
CA MET A 30 -27.33 8.42 22.16
C MET A 30 -27.21 8.46 20.64
N TYR A 31 -27.40 9.65 20.04
CA TYR A 31 -27.42 9.85 18.59
C TYR A 31 -26.12 10.43 18.01
N SER A 32 -25.25 11.02 18.83
CA SER A 32 -23.87 11.33 18.42
C SER A 32 -22.98 10.17 18.82
N PRO A 33 -22.60 9.26 17.90
CA PRO A 33 -21.51 8.35 18.17
C PRO A 33 -20.26 9.21 18.39
N GLU A 34 -19.77 9.31 19.62
CA GLU A 34 -18.41 9.78 19.83
C GLU A 34 -17.51 8.93 18.92
N PRO A 35 -16.75 9.53 17.98
CA PRO A 35 -15.82 8.76 17.18
C PRO A 35 -14.76 8.20 18.12
N LYS A 36 -14.99 6.99 18.62
CA LYS A 36 -13.98 6.20 19.31
C LYS A 36 -13.00 5.78 18.23
N VAL A 37 -11.96 6.60 18.05
CA VAL A 37 -10.79 6.23 17.26
C VAL A 37 -10.13 5.06 17.97
N TYR A 38 -10.56 3.85 17.63
CA TYR A 38 -9.96 2.62 18.09
C TYR A 38 -8.69 2.39 17.27
N ILE A 39 -7.56 2.85 17.79
CA ILE A 39 -6.24 2.55 17.22
C ILE A 39 -5.92 1.10 17.56
N LYS A 40 -6.40 0.19 16.70
CA LYS A 40 -6.09 -1.24 16.77
C LYS A 40 -4.62 -1.46 16.41
N ARG A 41 -3.78 -1.82 17.38
CA ARG A 41 -2.35 -2.14 17.17
C ARG A 41 -2.11 -3.62 16.79
N ASP A 42 -3.11 -4.29 16.22
CA ASP A 42 -3.13 -5.77 16.20
C ASP A 42 -2.69 -6.41 14.88
N TRP A 43 -2.25 -5.61 13.90
CA TRP A 43 -1.94 -6.16 12.57
C TRP A 43 -0.44 -6.29 12.27
N ILE A 44 0.41 -6.20 13.30
CA ILE A 44 1.86 -6.25 13.15
C ILE A 44 2.30 -7.59 12.52
N GLN A 45 1.72 -8.72 12.95
CA GLN A 45 2.04 -10.04 12.37
C GLN A 45 1.70 -10.08 10.89
N GLN A 46 0.54 -9.54 10.51
CA GLN A 46 0.13 -9.49 9.11
C GLN A 46 1.01 -8.54 8.29
N ALA A 47 1.45 -7.42 8.86
CA ALA A 47 2.41 -6.52 8.22
C ALA A 47 3.78 -7.18 8.00
N GLN A 48 4.22 -8.07 8.90
CA GLN A 48 5.43 -8.88 8.69
C GLN A 48 5.28 -9.84 7.49
N LEU A 49 4.08 -10.40 7.28
CA LEU A 49 3.80 -11.21 6.08
C LEU A 49 3.88 -10.38 4.80
N VAL A 50 3.48 -9.10 4.84
CA VAL A 50 3.66 -8.19 3.72
C VAL A 50 5.15 -8.02 3.37
N GLN A 51 6.01 -7.88 4.38
CA GLN A 51 7.46 -7.80 4.14
C GLN A 51 8.01 -9.10 3.55
N LEU A 52 7.57 -10.25 4.06
CA LEU A 52 7.98 -11.55 3.51
C LEU A 52 7.57 -11.69 2.03
N ALA A 53 6.34 -11.30 1.68
CA ALA A 53 5.89 -11.30 0.28
C ALA A 53 6.76 -10.41 -0.61
N ARG A 54 7.15 -9.21 -0.15
CA ARG A 54 8.04 -8.32 -0.92
C ARG A 54 9.37 -8.97 -1.23
N VAL A 55 9.96 -9.72 -0.28
CA VAL A 55 11.19 -10.49 -0.51
C VAL A 55 10.98 -11.58 -1.57
N TRP A 56 9.82 -12.24 -1.57
CA TRP A 56 9.50 -13.25 -2.59
C TRP A 56 9.31 -12.63 -3.97
N VAL A 57 8.63 -11.49 -4.06
CA VAL A 57 8.46 -10.74 -5.32
C VAL A 57 9.83 -10.26 -5.84
N LYS A 58 10.66 -9.68 -4.96
CA LYS A 58 12.03 -9.25 -5.28
C LYS A 58 12.87 -10.38 -5.88
N SER A 59 12.70 -11.60 -5.39
CA SER A 59 13.43 -12.79 -5.85
C SER A 59 12.76 -13.49 -7.05
N ASP A 60 11.82 -12.84 -7.73
CA ASP A 60 11.05 -13.39 -8.86
C ASP A 60 10.46 -14.79 -8.55
N PHE A 61 9.96 -14.96 -7.32
CA PHE A 61 9.45 -16.22 -6.79
C PHE A 61 10.43 -17.41 -6.91
N CYS A 62 11.73 -17.16 -6.74
CA CYS A 62 12.72 -18.22 -6.63
C CYS A 62 12.33 -19.22 -5.52
N ILE A 63 12.16 -20.49 -5.89
CA ILE A 63 11.68 -21.55 -5.00
C ILE A 63 12.61 -21.73 -3.79
N LEU A 64 13.93 -21.68 -4.01
CA LEU A 64 14.91 -21.79 -2.94
C LEU A 64 14.84 -20.59 -1.99
N CYS A 65 14.68 -19.37 -2.52
CA CYS A 65 14.53 -18.16 -1.72
C CYS A 65 13.25 -18.20 -0.87
N ILE A 66 12.13 -18.63 -1.44
CA ILE A 66 10.86 -18.80 -0.71
C ILE A 66 11.05 -19.80 0.43
N ARG A 67 11.66 -20.97 0.16
CA ARG A 67 11.90 -21.99 1.18
C ARG A 67 12.80 -21.47 2.32
N GLN A 68 13.93 -20.86 1.98
CA GLN A 68 14.88 -20.32 2.96
C GLN A 68 14.25 -19.23 3.83
N THR A 69 13.58 -18.26 3.22
CA THR A 69 12.94 -17.16 3.95
C THR A 69 11.74 -17.62 4.78
N SER A 70 10.99 -18.63 4.34
CA SER A 70 9.91 -19.26 5.13
C SER A 70 10.46 -19.97 6.38
N LEU A 71 11.57 -20.70 6.22
CA LEU A 71 12.25 -21.35 7.35
C LEU A 71 12.81 -20.31 8.33
N LEU A 72 13.42 -19.25 7.81
CA LEU A 72 13.90 -18.14 8.63
C LEU A 72 12.75 -17.47 9.40
N LEU A 73 11.61 -17.20 8.76
CA LEU A 73 10.44 -16.66 9.46
C LEU A 73 9.98 -17.61 10.57
N LYS A 74 9.93 -18.92 10.31
CA LYS A 74 9.56 -19.92 11.33
C LYS A 74 10.52 -19.89 12.52
N GLN A 75 11.82 -19.81 12.27
CA GLN A 75 12.84 -19.70 13.31
C GLN A 75 12.68 -18.41 14.12
N LEU A 76 12.55 -17.26 13.45
CA LEU A 76 12.34 -15.97 14.10
C LEU A 76 11.04 -15.92 14.91
N ASN A 77 9.97 -16.51 14.40
CA ASN A 77 8.67 -16.61 15.08
C ASN A 77 8.80 -17.41 16.39
N GLN A 78 9.60 -18.48 16.40
CA GLN A 78 9.88 -19.25 17.61
C GLN A 78 10.79 -18.49 18.59
N THR A 79 11.90 -17.93 18.09
CA THR A 79 12.89 -17.21 18.91
C THR A 79 12.29 -15.99 19.60
N TYR A 80 11.56 -15.16 18.85
CA TYR A 80 11.01 -13.89 19.34
C TYR A 80 9.55 -13.99 19.77
N ARG A 81 8.95 -15.20 19.74
CA ARG A 81 7.55 -15.46 20.11
C ARG A 81 6.58 -14.49 19.40
N LEU A 82 6.77 -14.30 18.10
CA LEU A 82 5.98 -13.35 17.29
C LEU A 82 4.50 -13.76 17.18
N ASN A 83 4.18 -15.01 17.55
CA ASN A 83 2.84 -15.60 17.52
C ASN A 83 2.19 -15.52 16.12
N ILE A 84 2.99 -15.61 15.07
CA ILE A 84 2.50 -15.75 13.70
C ILE A 84 1.92 -17.17 13.58
N PRO A 85 0.66 -17.34 13.15
CA PRO A 85 0.05 -18.65 13.00
C PRO A 85 0.74 -19.46 11.90
N THR A 86 0.50 -20.78 11.88
CA THR A 86 0.90 -21.62 10.75
C THR A 86 0.25 -21.09 9.47
N LEU A 87 1.07 -20.93 8.43
CA LEU A 87 0.66 -20.35 7.15
C LEU A 87 0.68 -21.42 6.06
N THR A 88 -0.27 -21.34 5.15
CA THR A 88 -0.15 -21.88 3.79
C THR A 88 -0.07 -20.71 2.82
N ASN A 89 0.52 -20.91 1.65
CA ASN A 89 0.72 -19.83 0.67
C ASN A 89 0.27 -20.24 -0.74
N SER A 90 -0.04 -19.23 -1.53
CA SER A 90 -0.19 -19.33 -2.98
C SER A 90 0.55 -18.17 -3.63
N THR A 91 1.29 -18.45 -4.69
CA THR A 91 1.98 -17.45 -5.50
C THR A 91 1.46 -17.50 -6.92
N PHE A 92 1.22 -16.33 -7.50
CA PHE A 92 0.77 -16.18 -8.88
C PHE A 92 1.62 -15.10 -9.55
N ARG A 93 2.22 -15.45 -10.69
CA ARG A 93 3.02 -14.53 -11.51
C ARG A 93 2.52 -14.58 -12.93
N ASP A 94 2.21 -13.41 -13.47
CA ASP A 94 1.92 -13.21 -14.88
C ASP A 94 2.67 -11.99 -15.39
N ARG A 95 3.29 -12.10 -16.58
CA ARG A 95 4.07 -11.00 -17.16
C ARG A 95 4.17 -11.10 -18.67
N VAL A 96 4.05 -9.97 -19.33
CA VAL A 96 4.30 -9.79 -20.76
C VAL A 96 5.15 -8.54 -20.91
N LEU A 97 6.38 -8.67 -21.43
CA LEU A 97 7.31 -7.56 -21.58
C LEU A 97 7.67 -7.42 -23.06
N LEU A 98 6.97 -6.53 -23.77
CA LEU A 98 7.28 -6.18 -25.16
C LEU A 98 7.86 -4.77 -25.23
N ASN A 99 8.57 -4.48 -26.31
CA ASN A 99 9.14 -3.15 -26.54
C ASN A 99 8.10 -2.00 -26.54
N THR A 100 6.86 -2.22 -26.97
CA THR A 100 5.85 -1.16 -27.04
C THR A 100 4.97 -1.09 -25.81
N THR A 101 4.65 -2.23 -25.21
CA THR A 101 3.74 -2.33 -24.07
C THR A 101 4.11 -3.54 -23.23
N GLY A 102 3.92 -3.46 -21.92
CA GLY A 102 4.09 -4.62 -21.08
C GLY A 102 3.46 -4.45 -19.72
N TYR A 103 3.37 -5.55 -18.99
CA TYR A 103 2.92 -5.58 -17.62
C TYR A 103 3.58 -6.73 -16.87
N ALA A 104 3.58 -6.63 -15.55
CA ALA A 104 3.81 -7.75 -14.67
C ALA A 104 2.91 -7.65 -13.45
N ASN A 105 2.38 -8.80 -13.04
CA ASN A 105 1.55 -8.98 -11.86
C ASN A 105 2.15 -10.10 -11.01
N TYR A 106 2.57 -9.73 -9.81
CA TYR A 106 2.98 -10.67 -8.79
C TYR A 106 1.96 -10.64 -7.66
N THR A 107 1.37 -11.78 -7.36
CA THR A 107 0.45 -11.92 -6.23
C THR A 107 0.95 -13.01 -5.31
N VAL A 108 1.01 -12.70 -4.02
CA VAL A 108 1.27 -13.65 -2.93
C VAL A 108 0.06 -13.62 -1.99
N VAL A 109 -0.48 -14.79 -1.67
CA VAL A 109 -1.54 -14.93 -0.66
C VAL A 109 -1.06 -15.87 0.43
N PHE A 110 -1.06 -15.38 1.67
CA PHE A 110 -0.86 -16.19 2.87
C PHE A 110 -2.21 -16.48 3.49
N TYR A 111 -2.53 -17.75 3.71
CA TYR A 111 -3.72 -18.21 4.39
C TYR A 111 -3.37 -18.71 5.80
N TYR A 112 -4.22 -18.40 6.76
CA TYR A 112 -4.16 -18.90 8.13
C TYR A 112 -5.58 -19.17 8.64
N SER A 113 -5.71 -19.81 9.80
CA SER A 113 -7.00 -20.32 10.30
C SER A 113 -8.14 -19.30 10.43
N ARG A 114 -7.84 -18.00 10.46
CA ARG A 114 -8.82 -16.92 10.68
C ARG A 114 -8.80 -15.84 9.59
N GLY A 115 -8.13 -16.07 8.45
CA GLY A 115 -8.10 -15.10 7.37
C GLY A 115 -6.94 -15.27 6.40
N SER A 116 -6.66 -14.21 5.65
CA SER A 116 -5.58 -14.18 4.68
C SER A 116 -4.91 -12.82 4.61
N VAL A 117 -3.63 -12.80 4.23
CA VAL A 117 -2.92 -11.59 3.80
C VAL A 117 -2.57 -11.74 2.33
N ARG A 118 -3.03 -10.80 1.50
CA ARG A 118 -2.76 -10.77 0.06
C ARG A 118 -1.90 -9.57 -0.27
N VAL A 119 -0.84 -9.83 -1.02
CA VAL A 119 0.08 -8.82 -1.52
C VAL A 119 0.11 -8.93 -3.03
N MET A 120 -0.26 -7.84 -3.69
CA MET A 120 -0.14 -7.69 -5.13
C MET A 120 0.88 -6.61 -5.44
N VAL A 121 1.79 -6.89 -6.36
CA VAL A 121 2.73 -5.93 -6.92
C VAL A 121 2.47 -5.92 -8.42
N TYR A 122 2.07 -4.76 -8.94
CA TYR A 122 1.67 -4.62 -10.33
C TYR A 122 2.37 -3.44 -10.97
N TRP A 123 2.86 -3.64 -12.18
CA TRP A 123 3.20 -2.54 -13.06
C TRP A 123 2.78 -2.81 -14.50
N SER A 124 2.55 -1.72 -15.24
CA SER A 124 2.33 -1.73 -16.67
C SER A 124 2.99 -0.53 -17.30
N TYR A 125 3.49 -0.67 -18.53
CA TYR A 125 4.09 0.42 -19.27
C TYR A 125 3.62 0.45 -20.72
N THR A 126 3.66 1.64 -21.31
CA THR A 126 3.36 1.91 -22.72
C THR A 126 4.38 2.87 -23.29
N PHE A 127 4.93 2.55 -24.45
CA PHE A 127 5.86 3.37 -25.20
C PHE A 127 5.16 4.58 -25.80
N GLN A 128 5.75 5.76 -25.62
CA GLN A 128 5.20 7.05 -26.06
C GLN A 128 5.98 7.69 -27.22
N GLY A 129 7.06 7.04 -27.67
CA GLY A 129 7.92 7.58 -28.73
C GLY A 129 9.35 7.81 -28.26
N PHE A 130 10.12 8.50 -29.09
CA PHE A 130 11.52 8.85 -28.82
C PHE A 130 11.66 10.34 -28.54
N TYR A 131 12.68 10.70 -27.77
CA TYR A 131 13.11 12.10 -27.62
C TYR A 131 14.63 12.18 -27.60
N GLU A 132 15.18 13.32 -27.99
CA GLU A 132 16.62 13.57 -27.92
C GLU A 132 16.97 14.24 -26.60
N LYS A 133 17.93 13.65 -25.88
CA LYS A 133 18.52 14.24 -24.68
C LYS A 133 19.90 14.75 -25.01
N LYS A 134 20.13 16.05 -24.81
CA LYS A 134 21.48 16.63 -24.89
C LYS A 134 22.26 16.25 -23.62
N ILE A 135 23.37 15.54 -23.80
CA ILE A 135 24.30 15.19 -22.71
C ILE A 135 25.38 16.27 -22.60
N SER A 136 25.78 16.83 -23.73
CA SER A 136 26.75 17.94 -23.82
C SER A 136 26.30 18.94 -24.91
N PRO A 137 26.99 20.09 -25.06
CA PRO A 137 26.66 21.06 -26.10
C PRO A 137 26.74 20.48 -27.53
N THR A 138 27.54 19.43 -27.73
CA THR A 138 27.79 18.80 -29.04
C THR A 138 27.25 17.38 -29.17
N GLU A 139 26.78 16.77 -28.08
CA GLU A 139 26.34 15.37 -28.07
C GLU A 139 24.89 15.23 -27.60
N SER A 140 24.09 14.58 -28.45
CA SER A 140 22.71 14.20 -28.17
C SER A 140 22.55 12.69 -28.28
N VAL A 141 21.82 12.11 -27.33
CA VAL A 141 21.46 10.69 -27.33
C VAL A 141 19.96 10.55 -27.45
N VAL A 142 19.52 9.64 -28.31
CA VAL A 142 18.09 9.31 -28.47
C VAL A 142 17.66 8.43 -27.30
N TYR A 143 16.57 8.81 -26.65
CA TYR A 143 15.94 8.10 -25.55
C TYR A 143 14.57 7.56 -25.99
N LYS A 144 14.22 6.37 -25.50
CA LYS A 144 12.85 5.85 -25.53
C LYS A 144 12.07 6.44 -24.38
N ASN A 145 10.83 6.87 -24.62
CA ASN A 145 9.93 7.38 -23.61
C ASN A 145 8.82 6.37 -23.31
N TYR A 146 8.55 6.11 -22.04
CA TYR A 146 7.47 5.26 -21.58
C TYR A 146 6.63 5.96 -20.51
N THR A 147 5.33 5.72 -20.56
CA THR A 147 4.45 5.91 -19.40
C THR A 147 4.41 4.60 -18.64
N LEU A 148 4.62 4.66 -17.32
CA LEU A 148 4.61 3.53 -16.41
C LEU A 148 3.55 3.78 -15.32
N THR A 149 2.72 2.78 -15.05
CA THR A 149 1.87 2.73 -13.86
C THR A 149 2.42 1.65 -12.94
N TYR A 150 2.69 2.00 -11.67
CA TYR A 150 3.28 1.08 -10.70
C TYR A 150 2.67 1.26 -9.31
N TYR A 151 2.20 0.17 -8.72
CA TYR A 151 1.60 0.19 -7.40
C TYR A 151 1.59 -1.18 -6.74
N HIS A 152 1.49 -1.17 -5.42
CA HIS A 152 1.28 -2.35 -4.60
C HIS A 152 -0.10 -2.29 -3.96
N VAL A 153 -0.77 -3.43 -3.82
CA VAL A 153 -2.01 -3.56 -3.06
C VAL A 153 -1.82 -4.58 -1.95
N TYR A 154 -2.08 -4.16 -0.71
CA TYR A 154 -1.99 -5.02 0.47
C TYR A 154 -3.37 -5.17 1.10
N VAL A 155 -3.86 -6.40 1.13
CA VAL A 155 -5.13 -6.75 1.76
C VAL A 155 -4.87 -7.61 2.98
N GLY A 156 -5.50 -7.26 4.10
CA GLY A 156 -5.43 -7.98 5.36
C GLY A 156 -6.60 -7.64 6.26
N GLY A 157 -6.46 -7.93 7.56
CA GLY A 157 -7.46 -7.59 8.57
C GLY A 157 -7.69 -6.08 8.72
N TRP A 158 -6.76 -5.24 8.25
CA TRP A 158 -6.92 -3.79 8.15
C TRP A 158 -7.77 -3.32 6.96
N GLY A 159 -8.24 -4.21 6.08
CA GLY A 159 -8.86 -3.87 4.81
C GLY A 159 -7.86 -3.87 3.66
N SER A 160 -8.02 -2.95 2.70
CA SER A 160 -7.16 -2.83 1.51
C SER A 160 -6.39 -1.51 1.52
N VAL A 161 -5.09 -1.57 1.25
CA VAL A 161 -4.22 -0.39 1.15
C VAL A 161 -3.48 -0.45 -0.17
N THR A 162 -3.63 0.59 -1.00
CA THR A 162 -2.82 0.79 -2.20
C THR A 162 -1.65 1.71 -1.87
N VAL A 163 -0.45 1.31 -2.25
CA VAL A 163 0.78 2.07 -2.04
C VAL A 163 1.45 2.29 -3.39
N TYR A 164 2.06 3.46 -3.57
CA TYR A 164 2.84 3.82 -4.74
C TYR A 164 4.31 3.99 -4.33
N PRO A 165 5.11 2.91 -4.33
CA PRO A 165 6.51 3.00 -3.91
C PRO A 165 7.31 3.93 -4.82
N SER A 166 8.30 4.61 -4.24
CA SER A 166 9.26 5.39 -5.02
C SER A 166 10.15 4.46 -5.85
N LEU A 167 10.42 4.86 -7.09
CA LEU A 167 11.35 4.18 -8.00
C LEU A 167 12.71 4.88 -8.00
N LYS A 168 13.77 4.08 -8.06
CA LYS A 168 15.16 4.50 -8.13
C LYS A 168 15.80 3.91 -9.36
N ASP A 169 16.67 4.70 -9.98
CA ASP A 169 17.52 4.27 -11.06
C ASP A 169 18.96 4.08 -10.56
N PRO A 170 19.41 2.85 -10.31
CA PRO A 170 20.76 2.60 -9.80
C PRO A 170 21.85 2.84 -10.85
N LEU A 171 21.53 2.92 -12.14
CA LEU A 171 22.51 3.15 -13.20
C LEU A 171 22.62 4.63 -13.58
N GLU A 172 21.75 5.48 -13.03
CA GLU A 172 21.70 6.93 -13.27
C GLU A 172 21.67 7.32 -14.76
N LYS A 173 21.04 6.49 -15.60
CA LYS A 173 20.91 6.68 -17.05
C LYS A 173 19.50 7.02 -17.49
N ALA A 174 18.50 6.73 -16.67
CA ALA A 174 17.10 6.98 -16.94
C ALA A 174 16.63 8.33 -16.41
N ASP A 175 15.78 8.98 -17.21
CA ASP A 175 15.00 10.13 -16.76
C ASP A 175 13.71 9.61 -16.10
N LEU A 176 13.52 9.96 -14.84
CA LEU A 176 12.33 9.58 -14.07
C LEU A 176 11.55 10.83 -13.66
N ARG A 177 10.26 10.85 -13.97
CA ARG A 177 9.35 11.90 -13.51
C ARG A 177 8.08 11.28 -12.95
N TYR A 178 7.83 11.50 -11.67
CA TYR A 178 6.58 11.08 -11.02
C TYR A 178 5.45 12.06 -11.38
N LEU A 179 4.34 11.53 -11.86
CA LEU A 179 3.14 12.31 -12.21
C LEU A 179 2.07 12.29 -11.11
N GLY A 180 2.18 11.39 -10.14
CA GLY A 180 1.17 11.16 -9.11
C GLY A 180 0.35 9.88 -9.37
N GLY A 181 -0.32 9.37 -8.34
CA GLY A 181 -1.21 8.21 -8.48
C GLY A 181 -0.54 6.91 -8.96
N GLY A 182 0.77 6.76 -8.76
CA GLY A 182 1.53 5.61 -9.28
C GLY A 182 1.96 5.74 -10.73
N GLU A 183 1.71 6.87 -11.39
CA GLU A 183 2.13 7.13 -12.76
C GLU A 183 3.51 7.79 -12.81
N TRP A 184 4.32 7.32 -13.75
CA TRP A 184 5.68 7.77 -13.99
C TRP A 184 5.91 7.94 -15.49
N ILE A 185 6.70 8.94 -15.85
CA ILE A 185 7.38 8.99 -17.13
C ILE A 185 8.78 8.42 -16.92
N VAL A 186 9.15 7.47 -17.77
CA VAL A 186 10.46 6.81 -17.75
C VAL A 186 11.09 6.92 -19.12
N GLY A 187 12.21 7.63 -19.19
CA GLY A 187 13.03 7.74 -20.37
C GLY A 187 14.34 7.01 -20.21
N PHE A 188 14.79 6.21 -21.17
CA PHE A 188 16.13 5.59 -21.14
C PHE A 188 16.75 5.47 -22.55
N PRO A 189 18.08 5.36 -22.68
CA PRO A 189 18.76 5.32 -23.98
C PRO A 189 18.18 4.30 -24.95
N SER A 190 18.00 4.70 -26.21
CA SER A 190 17.31 3.89 -27.23
C SER A 190 18.08 2.64 -27.65
N ASN A 191 19.40 2.63 -27.45
CA ASN A 191 20.27 1.47 -27.67
C ASN A 191 20.04 0.34 -26.65
N MET A 192 19.29 0.59 -25.57
CA MET A 192 18.89 -0.44 -24.61
C MET A 192 17.55 -1.06 -25.03
N THR A 193 17.47 -2.39 -25.01
CA THR A 193 16.23 -3.14 -25.29
C THR A 193 15.22 -2.99 -24.15
N SER A 194 15.70 -3.15 -22.93
CA SER A 194 14.91 -2.99 -21.70
C SER A 194 15.71 -2.29 -20.61
N TYR A 195 15.01 -1.69 -19.66
CA TYR A 195 15.58 -1.01 -18.51
C TYR A 195 14.94 -1.53 -17.22
N THR A 196 15.71 -1.63 -16.14
CA THR A 196 15.22 -2.12 -14.85
C THR A 196 15.43 -1.04 -13.79
N LEU A 197 14.31 -0.59 -13.22
CA LEU A 197 14.27 0.28 -12.05
C LEU A 197 14.10 -0.56 -10.78
N PHE A 198 14.37 0.04 -9.63
CA PHE A 198 14.17 -0.62 -8.34
C PHE A 198 13.29 0.24 -7.45
N ASP A 199 12.32 -0.37 -6.81
CA ASP A 199 11.55 0.35 -5.81
C ASP A 199 12.32 0.51 -4.49
N GLN A 200 11.75 1.27 -3.55
CA GLN A 200 12.31 1.45 -2.20
C GLN A 200 12.41 0.15 -1.37
N PHE A 201 11.79 -0.95 -1.82
CA PHE A 201 11.88 -2.28 -1.23
C PHE A 201 12.77 -3.22 -2.05
N GLU A 202 13.53 -2.66 -3.00
CA GLU A 202 14.46 -3.34 -3.89
C GLU A 202 13.80 -4.36 -4.84
N ILE A 203 12.51 -4.21 -5.12
CA ILE A 203 11.79 -5.00 -6.13
C ILE A 203 12.15 -4.46 -7.52
N PRO A 204 12.63 -5.32 -8.45
CA PRO A 204 12.96 -4.91 -9.80
C PRO A 204 11.70 -4.68 -10.64
N VAL A 205 11.63 -3.52 -11.29
CA VAL A 205 10.57 -3.11 -12.21
C VAL A 205 11.16 -2.97 -13.60
N ARG A 206 10.89 -3.94 -14.48
CA ARG A 206 11.43 -4.00 -15.84
C ARG A 206 10.49 -3.36 -16.86
N ILE A 207 11.04 -2.53 -17.74
CA ILE A 207 10.37 -1.76 -18.77
C ILE A 207 11.06 -2.04 -20.12
N GLY A 208 10.30 -2.24 -21.19
CA GLY A 208 10.81 -2.74 -22.46
C GLY A 208 11.18 -4.23 -22.42
N GLY A 209 11.31 -4.85 -23.59
CA GLY A 209 11.50 -6.31 -23.74
C GLY A 209 11.50 -6.75 -25.19
#